data_AF-A0A813H3C6-F1
#
_entry.id   AF-A0A813H3C6-F1
#
_cell.length_a   1.000
_cell.length_b   1.000
_cell.length_c   1.000
_cell.angle_alpha   90.00
_cell.angle_beta   90.00
_cell.angle_gamma   90.00
#
_symmetry.space_group_name_H-M   'P 1'
#
loop_
_entity.id
_entity.type
_entity.pdbx_description
1 polymer ?
#
loop_
_entity_poly.entity_id
_entity_poly.type
_entity_poly.pdbx_seq_one_letter_code
_entity_poly.pdbx_strand_id
1 'polypeptide(L)'
;MAAGRCPRSELSIVVFGDSLSDAGSQGFGAVNLEVSTAGGYPAAAQLEPMQAIRALFSSFYPFSHFGYVEGAFTDVPVWASQLGVKAVFNFAHGSASTCQEIPGLVVPPPGYVAMPTTTGWKKLPETTVRVRGVAQQLAQAAELLAPLGVLGCPGRTLAVVFIGTNDFGFHGEHAIGKSPHEAHPCPVVQNHKQILADLASLGVPPEDVVFAGLPALELMPCFVKRQDLDLSWLSAQVDAVNQALEQLQAPRWKLAELMRSTQTLDALGIRCRVYEALEKMNGPDDLPTSSRSGTGQEAWFDEVHPSAKMHELMAQSFVQQFLD
;
A
#
# COMPACT_ATOMS: atom_id res chain seq x y z
N MET A 1 -1.18 -24.25 12.60
CA MET A 1 -0.70 -24.99 11.40
C MET A 1 -1.81 -25.71 10.62
N ALA A 2 -2.28 -25.11 9.52
CA ALA A 2 -3.01 -25.85 8.49
C ALA A 2 -2.14 -27.02 7.98
N ALA A 3 -2.71 -28.20 7.80
CA ALA A 3 -1.97 -29.37 7.36
C ALA A 3 -1.22 -29.08 6.04
N GLY A 4 0.11 -29.14 6.04
CA GLY A 4 0.94 -29.04 4.83
C GLY A 4 1.86 -27.82 4.70
N ARG A 5 1.86 -26.85 5.63
CA ARG A 5 2.81 -25.71 5.57
C ARG A 5 4.16 -26.03 6.21
N CYS A 6 5.23 -25.50 5.61
CA CYS A 6 6.57 -25.56 6.19
C CYS A 6 6.68 -24.68 7.44
N PRO A 7 7.69 -24.91 8.31
CA PRO A 7 7.97 -24.02 9.43
C PRO A 7 8.13 -22.57 8.95
N ARG A 8 7.68 -21.60 9.74
CA ARG A 8 7.78 -20.15 9.43
C ARG A 8 9.18 -19.74 8.96
N SER A 9 10.23 -20.29 9.57
CA SER A 9 11.64 -20.02 9.22
C SER A 9 12.06 -20.54 7.83
N GLU A 10 11.26 -21.38 7.19
CA GLU A 10 11.48 -21.90 5.83
C GLU A 10 10.55 -21.26 4.79
N LEU A 11 9.53 -20.54 5.24
CA LEU A 11 8.53 -19.90 4.40
C LEU A 11 9.10 -18.67 3.70
N SER A 12 8.73 -18.46 2.44
CA SER A 12 8.97 -17.21 1.72
C SER A 12 7.67 -16.42 1.56
N ILE A 13 7.73 -15.10 1.61
CA ILE A 13 6.60 -14.21 1.37
C ILE A 13 6.87 -13.42 0.09
N VAL A 14 5.92 -13.38 -0.83
CA VAL A 14 5.96 -12.51 -2.02
C VAL A 14 4.90 -11.45 -1.85
N VAL A 15 5.28 -10.17 -1.79
CA VAL A 15 4.35 -9.06 -1.51
C VAL A 15 4.07 -8.28 -2.77
N PHE A 16 2.80 -8.07 -3.07
CA PHE A 16 2.27 -7.17 -4.08
C PHE A 16 1.42 -6.12 -3.39
N GLY A 17 1.51 -4.85 -3.80
CA GLY A 17 0.78 -3.81 -3.11
C GLY A 17 1.16 -2.37 -3.44
N ASP A 18 0.69 -1.47 -2.60
CA ASP A 18 0.93 -0.03 -2.66
C ASP A 18 1.95 0.45 -1.61
N SER A 19 1.96 1.76 -1.31
CA SER A 19 2.84 2.39 -0.33
C SER A 19 2.74 1.85 1.09
N LEU A 20 1.65 1.16 1.44
CA LEU A 20 1.50 0.51 2.75
C LEU A 20 2.39 -0.73 2.91
N SER A 21 2.92 -1.23 1.80
CA SER A 21 3.83 -2.39 1.77
C SER A 21 5.14 -2.13 1.04
N ASP A 22 5.30 -0.99 0.35
CA ASP A 22 6.53 -0.69 -0.40
C ASP A 22 7.73 -0.50 0.55
N ALA A 23 8.75 -1.34 0.38
CA ALA A 23 9.99 -1.32 1.15
C ALA A 23 11.13 -0.58 0.40
N GLY A 24 10.77 0.39 -0.45
CA GLY A 24 11.75 1.13 -1.25
C GLY A 24 12.12 0.43 -2.55
N SER A 25 11.15 -0.25 -3.18
CA SER A 25 11.35 -1.07 -4.37
C SER A 25 12.33 -0.43 -5.38
N GLN A 26 13.47 -1.12 -5.56
CA GLN A 26 14.58 -0.77 -6.47
C GLN A 26 15.25 0.61 -6.27
N GLY A 27 15.15 1.22 -5.09
CA GLY A 27 15.69 2.58 -4.86
C GLY A 27 14.78 3.69 -5.40
N PHE A 28 13.54 3.35 -5.78
CA PHE A 28 12.54 4.28 -6.34
C PHE A 28 11.36 4.57 -5.41
N GLY A 29 11.43 4.12 -4.15
CA GLY A 29 10.44 4.47 -3.13
C GLY A 29 10.44 5.96 -2.78
N ALA A 30 9.90 6.33 -1.62
CA ALA A 30 9.77 7.73 -1.18
C ALA A 30 11.07 8.56 -1.38
N VAL A 31 12.24 7.96 -1.30
CA VAL A 31 13.55 8.66 -1.26
C VAL A 31 14.25 8.79 -2.63
N ASN A 32 13.57 8.65 -3.77
CA ASN A 32 14.28 8.77 -5.06
C ASN A 32 14.79 10.21 -5.35
N LEU A 33 16.11 10.38 -5.22
CA LEU A 33 16.84 11.64 -5.48
C LEU A 33 16.89 12.01 -6.98
N GLU A 34 16.93 11.05 -7.91
CA GLU A 34 17.04 11.33 -9.35
C GLU A 34 15.72 11.85 -9.95
N VAL A 35 14.57 11.32 -9.53
CA VAL A 35 13.25 11.85 -9.93
C VAL A 35 13.01 13.23 -9.33
N SER A 36 13.53 13.49 -8.11
CA SER A 36 13.40 14.80 -7.45
C SER A 36 14.11 15.95 -8.19
N THR A 37 15.08 15.63 -9.06
CA THR A 37 15.86 16.62 -9.83
C THR A 37 15.33 16.86 -11.25
N ALA A 38 14.42 16.01 -11.77
CA ALA A 38 14.01 16.02 -13.17
C ALA A 38 12.72 16.80 -13.51
N GLY A 39 12.15 17.57 -12.56
CA GLY A 39 11.13 18.60 -12.85
C GLY A 39 9.77 18.13 -13.40
N GLY A 40 9.42 16.84 -13.27
CA GLY A 40 8.32 16.23 -14.02
C GLY A 40 6.95 16.07 -13.33
N TYR A 41 6.76 16.49 -12.08
CA TYR A 41 5.46 16.29 -11.40
C TYR A 41 4.44 17.38 -11.75
N PRO A 42 3.26 17.03 -12.32
CA PRO A 42 2.16 17.97 -12.45
C PRO A 42 1.67 18.35 -11.05
N ALA A 43 1.69 19.64 -10.74
CA ALA A 43 1.34 20.19 -9.42
C ALA A 43 -0.09 19.79 -8.94
N ALA A 44 -0.96 19.37 -9.85
CA ALA A 44 -2.35 19.01 -9.57
C ALA A 44 -2.56 17.63 -8.92
N ALA A 45 -1.55 16.75 -8.91
CA ALA A 45 -1.65 15.39 -8.35
C ALA A 45 -1.14 15.27 -6.91
N GLN A 46 -0.70 16.38 -6.32
CA GLN A 46 -0.29 16.43 -4.92
C GLN A 46 -1.53 16.66 -4.06
N LEU A 47 -1.82 15.74 -3.12
CA LEU A 47 -2.74 15.99 -2.02
C LEU A 47 -2.39 17.37 -1.42
N GLU A 48 -3.39 18.21 -1.13
CA GLU A 48 -3.21 19.58 -0.62
C GLU A 48 -2.14 19.77 0.48
N PRO A 49 -1.90 18.82 1.40
CA PRO A 49 -0.83 18.93 2.40
C PRO A 49 0.59 19.01 1.79
N MET A 50 0.86 18.26 0.71
CA MET A 50 2.15 18.34 0.00
C MET A 50 2.30 19.67 -0.75
N GLN A 51 1.19 20.29 -1.15
CA GLN A 51 1.17 21.63 -1.74
C GLN A 51 1.41 22.72 -0.69
N ALA A 52 0.88 22.58 0.53
CA ALA A 52 1.13 23.49 1.65
C ALA A 52 2.61 23.47 2.07
N ILE A 53 3.20 22.27 2.18
CA ILE A 53 4.64 22.08 2.43
C ILE A 53 5.47 22.67 1.29
N ARG A 54 5.08 22.46 0.03
CA ARG A 54 5.76 23.07 -1.13
C ARG A 54 5.66 24.61 -1.13
N ALA A 55 4.51 25.16 -0.72
CA ALA A 55 4.27 26.60 -0.65
C ALA A 55 5.08 27.30 0.45
N LEU A 56 5.32 26.62 1.58
CA LEU A 56 6.11 27.14 2.70
C LEU A 56 7.63 27.17 2.42
N PHE A 57 8.17 26.24 1.62
CA PHE A 57 9.62 26.01 1.57
C PHE A 57 10.25 26.07 0.17
N SER A 58 9.47 26.36 -0.88
CA SER A 58 9.97 26.73 -2.23
C SER A 58 11.00 25.75 -2.87
N SER A 59 11.02 24.47 -2.48
CA SER A 59 11.91 23.44 -3.04
C SER A 59 11.32 22.02 -2.95
N PHE A 60 11.81 21.10 -3.79
CA PHE A 60 11.45 19.67 -3.77
C PHE A 60 12.28 18.93 -2.72
N TYR A 61 11.62 18.14 -1.87
CA TYR A 61 12.21 17.59 -0.66
C TYR A 61 12.85 16.21 -0.83
N PRO A 62 13.99 15.94 -0.15
CA PRO A 62 14.46 14.58 0.04
C PRO A 62 13.70 13.99 1.24
N PHE A 63 12.85 12.99 0.99
CA PHE A 63 11.96 12.36 1.98
C PHE A 63 12.69 11.83 3.23
N SER A 64 13.98 11.52 3.13
CA SER A 64 14.82 11.19 4.29
C SER A 64 14.86 12.28 5.36
N HIS A 65 14.74 13.56 4.99
CA HIS A 65 14.70 14.67 5.95
C HIS A 65 13.37 14.75 6.73
N PHE A 66 12.33 14.08 6.25
CA PHE A 66 11.06 13.94 6.97
C PHE A 66 10.98 12.66 7.82
N GLY A 67 12.07 11.88 7.87
CA GLY A 67 12.15 10.66 8.66
C GLY A 67 11.66 9.40 7.95
N TYR A 68 11.42 9.46 6.63
CA TYR A 68 11.15 8.24 5.84
C TYR A 68 12.42 7.39 5.76
N VAL A 69 12.29 6.08 6.01
CA VAL A 69 13.42 5.15 6.10
C VAL A 69 13.55 4.30 4.83
N GLU A 70 14.75 4.27 4.24
CA GLU A 70 15.15 3.33 3.18
C GLU A 70 14.19 3.25 1.97
N GLY A 71 13.49 4.35 1.65
CA GLY A 71 12.54 4.38 0.54
C GLY A 71 11.13 3.87 0.89
N ALA A 72 10.91 3.36 2.11
CA ALA A 72 9.57 3.06 2.60
C ALA A 72 8.78 4.35 2.86
N PHE A 73 7.45 4.26 2.77
CA PHE A 73 6.56 5.37 3.08
C PHE A 73 6.29 5.51 4.60
N THR A 74 7.29 5.19 5.43
CA THR A 74 7.16 5.18 6.90
C THR A 74 8.53 5.38 7.56
N ASP A 75 8.57 5.46 8.89
CA ASP A 75 9.77 5.68 9.71
C ASP A 75 10.52 4.40 10.09
N VAL A 76 10.15 3.26 9.50
CA VAL A 76 10.76 1.94 9.74
C VAL A 76 10.73 1.07 8.48
N PRO A 77 11.44 -0.07 8.48
CA PRO A 77 11.11 -1.17 7.58
C PRO A 77 9.64 -1.61 7.75
N VAL A 78 8.92 -1.73 6.63
CA VAL A 78 7.49 -2.09 6.60
C VAL A 78 7.20 -3.44 7.24
N TRP A 79 5.92 -3.67 7.60
CA TRP A 79 5.40 -4.85 8.29
C TRP A 79 5.98 -6.19 7.80
N ALA A 80 6.14 -6.37 6.48
CA ALA A 80 6.60 -7.62 5.89
C ALA A 80 8.03 -7.99 6.34
N SER A 81 8.89 -7.01 6.59
CA SER A 81 10.27 -7.23 7.06
C SER A 81 10.34 -7.79 8.49
N GLN A 82 9.25 -7.68 9.25
CA GLN A 82 9.18 -8.05 10.67
C GLN A 82 8.59 -9.46 10.88
N LEU A 83 8.32 -10.19 9.79
CA LEU A 83 7.64 -11.48 9.82
C LEU A 83 8.53 -12.66 10.21
N GLY A 84 9.84 -12.53 10.38
CA GLY A 84 10.71 -13.64 10.82
C GLY A 84 10.62 -14.89 9.93
N VAL A 85 10.37 -14.69 8.63
CA VAL A 85 10.31 -15.72 7.59
C VAL A 85 11.67 -15.91 6.93
N LYS A 86 11.83 -16.94 6.09
CA LYS A 86 13.10 -17.20 5.36
C LYS A 86 13.49 -16.04 4.46
N ALA A 87 12.52 -15.52 3.70
CA ALA A 87 12.74 -14.47 2.72
C ALA A 87 11.45 -13.69 2.45
N VAL A 88 11.61 -12.41 2.12
CA VAL A 88 10.54 -11.54 1.65
C VAL A 88 10.95 -11.00 0.28
N PHE A 89 10.14 -11.27 -0.74
CA PHE A 89 10.29 -10.73 -2.08
C PHE A 89 9.21 -9.65 -2.27
N ASN A 90 9.62 -8.39 -2.15
CA ASN A 90 8.68 -7.28 -2.15
C ASN A 90 8.62 -6.59 -3.53
N PHE A 91 7.47 -6.68 -4.18
CA PHE A 91 7.15 -6.04 -5.45
C PHE A 91 6.16 -4.87 -5.29
N ALA A 92 5.72 -4.57 -4.07
CA ALA A 92 4.84 -3.45 -3.80
C ALA A 92 5.48 -2.12 -4.21
N HIS A 93 4.64 -1.19 -4.67
CA HIS A 93 5.10 0.08 -5.21
C HIS A 93 4.19 1.22 -4.75
N GLY A 94 4.76 2.30 -4.23
CA GLY A 94 4.07 3.38 -3.53
C GLY A 94 2.72 3.83 -4.10
N SER A 95 2.69 4.14 -5.40
CA SER A 95 1.49 4.67 -6.08
C SER A 95 0.67 3.63 -6.84
N ALA A 96 0.90 2.34 -6.61
CA ALA A 96 0.20 1.28 -7.31
C ALA A 96 -1.30 1.29 -7.00
N SER A 97 -2.11 1.02 -8.01
CA SER A 97 -3.52 0.64 -7.85
C SER A 97 -3.73 -0.82 -8.26
N THR A 98 -4.93 -1.38 -8.05
CA THR A 98 -5.22 -2.76 -8.49
C THR A 98 -5.05 -2.94 -10.01
N CYS A 99 -5.35 -1.90 -10.80
CA CYS A 99 -5.06 -1.83 -12.22
C CYS A 99 -4.84 -0.39 -12.69
N GLN A 100 -3.59 -0.02 -12.94
CA GLN A 100 -3.24 1.32 -13.36
C GLN A 100 -3.21 1.42 -14.88
N GLU A 101 -4.04 2.28 -15.45
CA GLU A 101 -3.99 2.66 -16.86
C GLU A 101 -3.28 4.00 -17.01
N ILE A 102 -2.30 4.06 -17.91
CA ILE A 102 -1.74 5.32 -18.38
C ILE A 102 -2.05 5.42 -19.88
N PRO A 103 -2.95 6.33 -20.30
CA PRO A 103 -3.36 6.44 -21.69
C PRO A 103 -2.16 6.53 -22.65
N GLY A 104 -2.09 5.62 -23.62
CA GLY A 104 -1.04 5.55 -24.63
C GLY A 104 0.31 5.00 -24.14
N LEU A 105 0.45 4.59 -22.87
CA LEU A 105 1.71 4.16 -22.27
C LEU A 105 1.62 2.83 -21.53
N VAL A 106 0.51 2.56 -20.84
CA VAL A 106 0.25 1.31 -20.13
C VAL A 106 -1.14 0.82 -20.50
N VAL A 107 -1.19 -0.36 -21.12
CA VAL A 107 -2.45 -1.04 -21.46
C VAL A 107 -2.79 -2.02 -20.34
N PRO A 108 -3.98 -1.90 -19.73
CA PRO A 108 -4.50 -2.88 -18.78
C PRO A 108 -4.49 -4.29 -19.39
N PRO A 109 -3.96 -5.31 -18.70
CA PRO A 109 -4.04 -6.68 -19.18
C PRO A 109 -5.49 -7.17 -19.27
N PRO A 110 -5.78 -8.18 -20.11
CA PRO A 110 -7.13 -8.74 -20.21
C PRO A 110 -7.70 -9.15 -18.86
N GLY A 111 -8.99 -8.89 -18.66
CA GLY A 111 -9.71 -9.26 -17.43
C GLY A 111 -9.64 -8.25 -16.29
N TYR A 112 -8.73 -7.27 -16.36
CA TYR A 112 -8.71 -6.16 -15.41
C TYR A 112 -9.69 -5.05 -15.82
N VAL A 113 -10.31 -4.43 -14.82
CA VAL A 113 -11.03 -3.16 -14.94
C VAL A 113 -10.05 -2.02 -14.73
N ALA A 114 -9.79 -1.29 -15.81
CA ALA A 114 -8.86 -0.18 -15.83
C ALA A 114 -9.31 0.96 -14.89
N MET A 115 -8.35 1.51 -14.14
CA MET A 115 -8.52 2.82 -13.50
C MET A 115 -7.57 3.83 -14.15
N PRO A 116 -8.11 4.88 -14.79
CA PRO A 116 -7.30 5.90 -15.43
C PRO A 116 -6.39 6.55 -14.42
N THR A 117 -5.11 6.75 -14.70
CA THR A 117 -4.25 7.43 -13.73
C THR A 117 -4.73 8.88 -13.49
N THR A 118 -4.93 9.27 -12.22
CA THR A 118 -5.25 10.66 -11.85
C THR A 118 -4.04 11.58 -11.85
N THR A 119 -2.85 11.01 -11.96
CA THR A 119 -1.60 11.77 -11.80
C THR A 119 -1.32 12.70 -12.98
N GLY A 120 -2.06 12.57 -14.09
CA GLY A 120 -1.91 13.41 -15.29
C GLY A 120 -0.63 13.13 -16.09
N TRP A 121 -0.03 11.95 -15.91
CA TRP A 121 1.24 11.59 -16.54
C TRP A 121 1.00 11.38 -18.03
N LYS A 122 1.39 12.37 -18.84
CA LYS A 122 1.34 12.32 -20.31
C LYS A 122 2.58 11.67 -20.93
N LYS A 123 3.62 11.44 -20.11
CA LYS A 123 4.86 10.72 -20.45
C LYS A 123 5.35 10.02 -19.18
N LEU A 124 5.84 8.79 -19.32
CA LEU A 124 6.73 8.21 -18.32
C LEU A 124 8.05 9.01 -18.43
N PRO A 125 8.64 9.52 -17.34
CA PRO A 125 9.99 10.05 -17.38
C PRO A 125 10.90 9.00 -18.02
N GLU A 126 11.88 9.41 -18.83
CA GLU A 126 12.83 8.47 -19.46
C GLU A 126 13.68 7.71 -18.43
N THR A 127 13.56 8.05 -17.15
CA THR A 127 14.06 7.27 -16.02
C THR A 127 13.17 6.06 -15.75
N THR A 128 13.79 4.94 -15.41
CA THR A 128 13.28 3.57 -15.19
C THR A 128 12.06 3.35 -14.26
N VAL A 129 11.37 4.40 -13.81
CA VAL A 129 10.12 4.33 -13.03
C VAL A 129 8.96 3.98 -13.94
N ARG A 130 8.84 2.69 -14.25
CA ARG A 130 7.59 2.15 -14.82
C ARG A 130 6.57 2.19 -13.71
N VAL A 131 5.56 3.03 -13.82
CA VAL A 131 4.39 2.99 -12.96
C VAL A 131 3.80 1.57 -12.98
N ARG A 132 3.66 0.94 -11.81
CA ARG A 132 3.25 -0.48 -11.69
C ARG A 132 1.96 -0.60 -10.90
N GLY A 133 0.85 -0.87 -11.59
CA GLY A 133 -0.27 -1.54 -10.95
C GLY A 133 0.13 -2.98 -10.57
N VAL A 134 -0.69 -3.65 -9.77
CA VAL A 134 -0.38 -5.02 -9.32
C VAL A 134 -0.15 -5.98 -10.49
N ALA A 135 -0.85 -5.81 -11.62
CA ALA A 135 -0.62 -6.64 -12.79
C ALA A 135 0.83 -6.57 -13.33
N GLN A 136 1.47 -5.40 -13.31
CA GLN A 136 2.88 -5.26 -13.68
C GLN A 136 3.82 -5.81 -12.60
N GLN A 137 3.43 -5.75 -11.34
CA GLN A 137 4.18 -6.36 -10.23
C GLN A 137 4.17 -7.90 -10.38
N LEU A 138 3.02 -8.50 -10.71
CA LEU A 138 2.88 -9.93 -10.99
C LEU A 138 3.74 -10.38 -12.17
N ALA A 139 3.71 -9.63 -13.28
CA ALA A 139 4.55 -9.94 -14.45
C ALA A 139 6.05 -9.90 -14.11
N GLN A 140 6.48 -8.92 -13.31
CA GLN A 140 7.87 -8.84 -12.86
C GLN A 140 8.23 -9.99 -11.91
N ALA A 141 7.33 -10.34 -10.98
CA ALA A 141 7.55 -11.46 -10.08
C ALA A 141 7.66 -12.77 -10.86
N ALA A 142 6.82 -12.99 -11.87
CA ALA A 142 6.93 -14.14 -12.76
C ALA A 142 8.30 -14.21 -13.45
N GLU A 143 8.78 -13.09 -14.01
CA GLU A 143 10.09 -13.02 -14.66
C GLU A 143 11.25 -13.36 -13.71
N LEU A 144 11.24 -12.77 -12.50
CA LEU A 144 12.37 -12.88 -11.57
C LEU A 144 12.34 -14.13 -10.68
N LEU A 145 11.15 -14.61 -10.32
CA LEU A 145 10.98 -15.67 -9.33
C LEU A 145 10.66 -17.04 -9.95
N ALA A 146 10.09 -17.12 -11.16
CA ALA A 146 9.83 -18.40 -11.81
C ALA A 146 11.12 -19.22 -12.04
N PRO A 147 12.26 -18.63 -12.51
CA PRO A 147 13.51 -19.38 -12.65
C PRO A 147 14.06 -19.93 -11.32
N LEU A 148 13.66 -19.32 -10.19
CA LEU A 148 14.08 -19.71 -8.85
C LEU A 148 13.13 -20.74 -8.21
N GLY A 149 12.01 -21.06 -8.86
CA GLY A 149 10.97 -21.95 -8.32
C GLY A 149 10.33 -21.42 -7.04
N VAL A 150 10.36 -20.10 -6.81
CA VAL A 150 9.77 -19.47 -5.61
C VAL A 150 8.26 -19.36 -5.77
N LEU A 151 7.79 -18.89 -6.93
CA LEU A 151 6.37 -18.90 -7.27
C LEU A 151 5.95 -20.33 -7.62
N GLY A 152 4.83 -20.78 -7.04
CA GLY A 152 4.32 -22.13 -7.26
C GLY A 152 5.03 -23.23 -6.47
N CYS A 153 5.52 -22.92 -5.26
CA CYS A 153 5.97 -23.90 -4.28
C CYS A 153 4.94 -24.01 -3.14
N PRO A 154 3.92 -24.89 -3.27
CA PRO A 154 2.81 -24.95 -2.32
C PRO A 154 3.29 -25.19 -0.88
N GLY A 155 2.70 -24.46 0.07
CA GLY A 155 3.04 -24.53 1.48
C GLY A 155 4.43 -24.00 1.87
N ARG A 156 5.21 -23.47 0.90
CA ARG A 156 6.53 -22.84 1.11
C ARG A 156 6.59 -21.37 0.71
N THR A 157 5.64 -20.90 -0.08
CA THR A 157 5.53 -19.50 -0.46
C THR A 157 4.11 -19.00 -0.22
N LEU A 158 3.96 -17.84 0.42
CA LEU A 158 2.68 -17.11 0.43
C LEU A 158 2.79 -15.86 -0.44
N ALA A 159 1.86 -15.70 -1.36
CA ALA A 159 1.64 -14.44 -2.07
C ALA A 159 0.72 -13.56 -1.23
N VAL A 160 1.16 -12.37 -0.84
CA VAL A 160 0.35 -11.38 -0.13
C VAL A 160 0.03 -10.24 -1.07
N VAL A 161 -1.25 -9.93 -1.22
CA VAL A 161 -1.74 -8.85 -2.07
C VAL A 161 -2.41 -7.82 -1.17
N PHE A 162 -1.74 -6.68 -0.99
CA PHE A 162 -2.20 -5.55 -0.18
C PHE A 162 -2.29 -4.29 -1.03
N ILE A 163 -3.44 -4.12 -1.68
CA ILE A 163 -3.72 -3.10 -2.67
C ILE A 163 -5.17 -2.63 -2.54
N GLY A 164 -5.45 -1.41 -3.01
CA GLY A 164 -6.81 -0.85 -3.08
C GLY A 164 -6.94 0.52 -2.41
N THR A 165 -5.98 0.89 -1.56
CA THR A 165 -5.96 2.19 -0.88
C THR A 165 -5.88 3.34 -1.89
N ASN A 166 -4.94 3.24 -2.83
CA ASN A 166 -4.77 4.22 -3.91
C ASN A 166 -5.94 4.22 -4.89
N ASP A 167 -6.60 3.09 -5.11
CA ASP A 167 -7.79 3.00 -5.95
C ASP A 167 -8.87 3.96 -5.42
N PHE A 168 -9.18 3.89 -4.12
CA PHE A 168 -10.10 4.82 -3.49
C PHE A 168 -9.51 6.24 -3.41
N GLY A 169 -8.25 6.39 -3.03
CA GLY A 169 -7.59 7.70 -2.93
C GLY A 169 -7.64 8.50 -4.23
N PHE A 170 -7.58 7.82 -5.38
CA PHE A 170 -7.60 8.45 -6.70
C PHE A 170 -9.00 8.48 -7.34
N HIS A 171 -9.84 7.49 -7.09
CA HIS A 171 -11.11 7.32 -7.83
C HIS A 171 -12.36 7.32 -6.97
N GLY A 172 -12.22 7.35 -5.65
CA GLY A 172 -13.32 7.36 -4.70
C GLY A 172 -14.31 6.23 -4.95
N GLU A 173 -15.59 6.58 -4.96
CA GLU A 173 -16.71 5.67 -5.23
C GLU A 173 -16.60 4.91 -6.56
N HIS A 174 -15.91 5.45 -7.57
CA HIS A 174 -15.76 4.74 -8.84
C HIS A 174 -14.93 3.46 -8.69
N ALA A 175 -14.00 3.40 -7.74
CA ALA A 175 -13.18 2.23 -7.49
C ALA A 175 -13.89 1.19 -6.60
N ILE A 176 -14.67 1.63 -5.61
CA ILE A 176 -15.22 0.77 -4.56
C ILE A 176 -16.74 0.60 -4.59
N GLY A 177 -17.44 1.28 -5.50
CA GLY A 177 -18.90 1.33 -5.59
C GLY A 177 -19.49 2.48 -4.77
N LYS A 178 -20.69 2.95 -5.15
CA LYS A 178 -21.40 4.04 -4.44
C LYS A 178 -22.18 3.56 -3.22
N SER A 179 -22.32 2.24 -3.10
CA SER A 179 -23.19 1.61 -2.12
C SER A 179 -22.74 0.17 -1.84
N PRO A 180 -23.14 -0.43 -0.69
CA PRO A 180 -22.74 -1.79 -0.35
C PRO A 180 -23.13 -2.85 -1.40
N HIS A 181 -24.23 -2.66 -2.11
CA HIS A 181 -24.65 -3.59 -3.16
C HIS A 181 -23.79 -3.48 -4.43
N GLU A 182 -23.16 -2.33 -4.66
CA GLU A 182 -22.20 -2.11 -5.75
C GLU A 182 -20.78 -2.59 -5.43
N ALA A 183 -20.51 -3.05 -4.20
CA ALA A 183 -19.18 -3.55 -3.82
C ALA A 183 -18.78 -4.78 -4.64
N HIS A 184 -19.70 -5.72 -4.90
CA HIS A 184 -19.40 -6.93 -5.70
C HIS A 184 -18.96 -6.64 -7.14
N PRO A 185 -19.65 -5.78 -7.91
CA PRO A 185 -19.22 -5.43 -9.26
C PRO A 185 -18.13 -4.34 -9.32
N CYS A 186 -17.71 -3.75 -8.20
CA CYS A 186 -16.75 -2.65 -8.24
C CYS A 186 -15.38 -3.05 -8.83
N PRO A 187 -14.65 -2.10 -9.45
CA PRO A 187 -13.33 -2.36 -10.02
C PRO A 187 -12.34 -3.05 -9.08
N VAL A 188 -12.26 -2.64 -7.81
CA VAL A 188 -11.34 -3.25 -6.83
C VAL A 188 -11.60 -4.75 -6.70
N VAL A 189 -12.85 -5.17 -6.54
CA VAL A 189 -13.21 -6.59 -6.37
C VAL A 189 -12.99 -7.37 -7.67
N GLN A 190 -13.32 -6.79 -8.82
CA GLN A 190 -13.08 -7.46 -10.11
C GLN A 190 -11.59 -7.64 -10.39
N ASN A 191 -10.77 -6.64 -10.06
CA ASN A 191 -9.32 -6.74 -10.22
C ASN A 191 -8.71 -7.76 -9.26
N HIS A 192 -9.21 -7.90 -8.02
CA HIS A 192 -8.76 -8.97 -7.12
C HIS A 192 -9.09 -10.37 -7.65
N LYS A 193 -10.23 -10.56 -8.32
CA LYS A 193 -10.54 -11.82 -9.01
C LYS A 193 -9.54 -12.13 -10.12
N GLN A 194 -9.17 -11.11 -10.91
CA GLN A 194 -8.19 -11.28 -11.97
C GLN A 194 -6.78 -11.53 -11.41
N ILE A 195 -6.38 -10.83 -10.34
CA ILE A 195 -5.11 -11.08 -9.62
C ILE A 195 -5.04 -12.53 -9.14
N LEU A 196 -6.13 -13.07 -8.59
CA LEU A 196 -6.19 -14.46 -8.16
C LEU A 196 -6.02 -15.43 -9.35
N ALA A 197 -6.70 -15.15 -10.47
CA ALA A 197 -6.57 -15.95 -11.69
C ALA A 197 -5.14 -15.91 -12.26
N ASP A 198 -4.50 -14.75 -12.25
CA ASP A 198 -3.13 -14.58 -12.71
C ASP A 198 -2.14 -15.33 -11.80
N LEU A 199 -2.29 -15.22 -10.47
CA LEU A 199 -1.48 -15.98 -9.50
C LEU A 199 -1.66 -17.49 -9.69
N ALA A 200 -2.88 -17.96 -9.92
CA ALA A 200 -3.14 -19.36 -10.24
C ALA A 200 -2.47 -19.80 -11.54
N SER A 201 -2.43 -18.94 -12.57
CA SER A 201 -1.70 -19.22 -13.82
C SER A 201 -0.19 -19.32 -13.63
N LEU A 202 0.35 -18.66 -12.59
CA LEU A 202 1.74 -18.75 -12.16
C LEU A 202 2.01 -19.94 -11.21
N GLY A 203 1.02 -20.81 -11.01
CA GLY A 203 1.12 -22.00 -10.16
C GLY A 203 0.95 -21.76 -8.67
N VAL A 204 0.52 -20.56 -8.25
CA VAL A 204 0.24 -20.25 -6.85
C VAL A 204 -1.20 -20.66 -6.53
N PRO A 205 -1.44 -21.67 -5.68
CA PRO A 205 -2.79 -22.10 -5.37
C PRO A 205 -3.51 -21.08 -4.47
N PRO A 206 -4.86 -20.94 -4.54
CA PRO A 206 -5.60 -19.91 -3.83
C PRO A 206 -5.38 -19.89 -2.31
N GLU A 207 -5.18 -21.06 -1.69
CA GLU A 207 -4.89 -21.18 -0.26
C GLU A 207 -3.56 -20.53 0.16
N ASP A 208 -2.62 -20.37 -0.78
CA ASP A 208 -1.33 -19.72 -0.57
C ASP A 208 -1.34 -18.25 -1.02
N VAL A 209 -2.51 -17.69 -1.30
CA VAL A 209 -2.73 -16.27 -1.53
C VAL A 209 -3.42 -15.66 -0.33
N VAL A 210 -2.87 -14.57 0.22
CA VAL A 210 -3.51 -13.79 1.28
C VAL A 210 -3.86 -12.42 0.70
N PHE A 211 -5.16 -12.10 0.67
CA PHE A 211 -5.59 -10.74 0.41
C PHE A 211 -5.60 -9.94 1.72
N ALA A 212 -5.04 -8.73 1.70
CA ALA A 212 -5.16 -7.77 2.81
C ALA A 212 -6.43 -6.92 2.70
N GLY A 213 -6.92 -6.70 1.48
CA GLY A 213 -8.20 -6.02 1.21
C GLY A 213 -8.07 -4.53 1.48
N LEU A 214 -9.20 -3.85 1.64
CA LEU A 214 -9.17 -2.44 2.02
C LEU A 214 -8.86 -2.32 3.52
N PRO A 215 -7.86 -1.52 3.91
CA PRO A 215 -7.68 -1.13 5.30
C PRO A 215 -8.86 -0.25 5.75
N ALA A 216 -8.92 0.10 7.04
CA ALA A 216 -9.93 1.03 7.57
C ALA A 216 -9.66 2.46 7.05
N LEU A 217 -10.07 2.74 5.81
CA LEU A 217 -9.82 4.00 5.11
C LEU A 217 -10.42 5.18 5.88
N GLU A 218 -11.58 5.01 6.49
CA GLU A 218 -12.24 6.03 7.31
C GLU A 218 -11.43 6.49 8.53
N LEU A 219 -10.39 5.74 8.91
CA LEU A 219 -9.47 6.10 10.00
C LEU A 219 -8.18 6.76 9.50
N MET A 220 -7.94 6.79 8.19
CA MET A 220 -6.77 7.47 7.61
C MET A 220 -6.94 8.98 7.77
N PRO A 221 -5.95 9.69 8.32
CA PRO A 221 -6.07 11.12 8.58
C PRO A 221 -6.39 11.96 7.33
N CYS A 222 -5.89 11.59 6.15
CA CYS A 222 -6.23 12.27 4.89
C CYS A 222 -7.74 12.23 4.57
N PHE A 223 -8.44 11.17 4.99
CA PHE A 223 -9.88 11.02 4.79
C PHE A 223 -10.67 11.60 5.97
N VAL A 224 -10.20 11.43 7.20
CA VAL A 224 -10.83 12.00 8.42
C VAL A 224 -10.91 13.52 8.35
N LYS A 225 -9.89 14.18 7.78
CA LYS A 225 -9.84 15.64 7.66
C LYS A 225 -10.73 16.20 6.54
N ARG A 226 -11.25 15.36 5.64
CA ARG A 226 -12.10 15.80 4.54
C ARG A 226 -13.50 16.12 5.03
N GLN A 227 -13.92 17.36 4.84
CA GLN A 227 -15.26 17.82 5.23
C GLN A 227 -16.36 17.33 4.27
N ASP A 228 -15.97 16.96 3.04
CA ASP A 228 -16.88 16.53 1.97
C ASP A 228 -17.12 15.01 1.95
N LEU A 229 -16.47 14.26 2.84
CA LEU A 229 -16.51 12.81 2.86
C LEU A 229 -17.34 12.28 4.03
N ASP A 230 -18.35 11.46 3.73
CA ASP A 230 -19.10 10.72 4.75
C ASP A 230 -18.28 9.51 5.22
N LEU A 231 -17.69 9.63 6.42
CA LEU A 231 -16.87 8.57 7.03
C LEU A 231 -17.69 7.33 7.44
N SER A 232 -18.98 7.50 7.74
CA SER A 232 -19.84 6.37 8.08
C SER A 232 -20.18 5.55 6.84
N TRP A 233 -20.47 6.24 5.74
CA TRP A 233 -20.58 5.62 4.42
C TRP A 233 -19.28 4.92 4.03
N LEU A 234 -18.12 5.57 4.17
CA LEU A 234 -16.83 4.97 3.80
C LEU A 234 -16.53 3.70 4.61
N SER A 235 -16.78 3.73 5.92
CA SER A 235 -16.64 2.54 6.78
C SER A 235 -17.49 1.38 6.28
N ALA A 236 -18.77 1.64 5.97
CA ALA A 236 -19.69 0.63 5.46
C ALA A 236 -19.27 0.11 4.08
N GLN A 237 -18.71 0.97 3.22
CA GLN A 237 -18.22 0.57 1.91
C GLN A 237 -16.96 -0.28 1.98
N VAL A 238 -16.03 0.04 2.89
CA VAL A 238 -14.86 -0.80 3.20
C VAL A 238 -15.30 -2.20 3.64
N ASP A 239 -16.31 -2.29 4.50
CA ASP A 239 -16.86 -3.58 4.95
C ASP A 239 -17.50 -4.37 3.80
N ALA A 240 -18.30 -3.71 2.97
CA ALA A 240 -18.94 -4.35 1.82
C ALA A 240 -17.92 -4.87 0.81
N VAL A 241 -16.85 -4.12 0.52
CA VAL A 241 -15.77 -4.56 -0.37
C VAL A 241 -15.01 -5.72 0.26
N ASN A 242 -14.64 -5.64 1.54
CA ASN A 242 -13.92 -6.71 2.22
C ASN A 242 -14.74 -8.00 2.30
N GLN A 243 -16.05 -7.91 2.56
CA GLN A 243 -16.98 -9.04 2.51
C GLN A 243 -17.10 -9.63 1.10
N ALA A 244 -17.08 -8.80 0.06
CA ALA A 244 -17.06 -9.27 -1.32
C ALA A 244 -15.74 -10.00 -1.66
N LEU A 245 -14.62 -9.54 -1.10
CA LEU A 245 -13.31 -10.20 -1.22
C LEU A 245 -13.24 -11.51 -0.43
N GLU A 246 -13.95 -11.67 0.68
CA GLU A 246 -14.06 -12.93 1.44
C GLU A 246 -14.72 -14.07 0.66
N GLN A 247 -15.54 -13.74 -0.33
CA GLN A 247 -16.14 -14.74 -1.22
C GLN A 247 -15.15 -15.26 -2.28
N LEU A 248 -13.97 -14.63 -2.38
CA LEU A 248 -12.86 -15.20 -3.15
C LEU A 248 -12.26 -16.33 -2.32
N GLN A 249 -11.92 -17.46 -2.96
CA GLN A 249 -11.42 -18.67 -2.30
C GLN A 249 -9.98 -18.54 -1.77
N ALA A 250 -9.55 -17.32 -1.42
CA ALA A 250 -8.24 -17.00 -0.88
C ALA A 250 -8.38 -16.48 0.56
N PRO A 251 -7.48 -16.87 1.48
CA PRO A 251 -7.42 -16.31 2.82
C PRO A 251 -7.45 -14.78 2.89
N ARG A 252 -8.14 -14.28 3.92
CA ARG A 252 -8.39 -12.84 4.15
C ARG A 252 -7.74 -12.37 5.43
N TRP A 253 -6.84 -11.40 5.33
CA TRP A 253 -6.30 -10.71 6.50
C TRP A 253 -7.30 -9.69 7.02
N LYS A 254 -7.66 -9.83 8.29
CA LYS A 254 -8.59 -8.94 9.02
C LYS A 254 -7.94 -7.61 9.42
N LEU A 255 -7.32 -6.92 8.46
CA LEU A 255 -6.57 -5.69 8.71
C LEU A 255 -7.46 -4.51 9.12
N ALA A 256 -8.61 -4.32 8.47
CA ALA A 256 -9.56 -3.27 8.86
C ALA A 256 -10.05 -3.45 10.32
N GLU A 257 -10.26 -4.70 10.76
CA GLU A 257 -10.63 -5.02 12.14
C GLU A 257 -9.49 -4.66 13.12
N LEU A 258 -8.24 -4.97 12.77
CA LEU A 258 -7.07 -4.56 13.56
C LEU A 258 -7.04 -3.05 13.75
N MET A 259 -7.16 -2.29 12.66
CA MET A 259 -7.09 -0.83 12.68
C MET A 259 -8.24 -0.18 13.47
N ARG A 260 -9.44 -0.77 13.42
CA ARG A 260 -10.60 -0.31 14.18
C ARG A 260 -10.62 -0.76 15.63
N SER A 261 -9.78 -1.72 16.01
CA SER A 261 -9.81 -2.24 17.38
C SER A 261 -9.58 -1.11 18.37
N THR A 262 -10.42 -1.05 19.41
CA THR A 262 -10.35 -0.01 20.44
C THR A 262 -9.00 0.01 21.12
N GLN A 263 -8.37 -1.15 21.31
CA GLN A 263 -6.99 -1.23 21.80
C GLN A 263 -6.00 -0.49 20.90
N THR A 264 -6.17 -0.56 19.58
CA THR A 264 -5.30 0.15 18.62
C THR A 264 -5.61 1.65 18.59
N LEU A 265 -6.90 2.02 18.59
CA LEU A 265 -7.31 3.43 18.58
C LEU A 265 -6.98 4.16 19.88
N ASP A 266 -7.18 3.51 21.04
CA ASP A 266 -6.90 4.07 22.37
C ASP A 266 -5.39 4.13 22.64
N ALA A 267 -4.62 3.13 22.17
CA ALA A 267 -3.18 3.12 22.37
C ALA A 267 -2.46 4.15 21.49
N LEU A 268 -2.98 4.42 20.28
CA LEU A 268 -2.22 5.13 19.27
C LEU A 268 -2.82 6.49 18.85
N GLY A 269 -4.14 6.67 18.94
CA GLY A 269 -4.83 7.87 18.46
C GLY A 269 -4.72 8.09 16.94
N ILE A 270 -5.49 9.05 16.41
CA ILE A 270 -5.57 9.36 14.96
C ILE A 270 -4.57 10.48 14.56
N ARG A 271 -3.57 10.77 15.39
CA ARG A 271 -2.63 11.88 15.14
C ARG A 271 -1.53 11.48 14.16
N CYS A 272 -1.09 12.45 13.34
CA CYS A 272 -0.01 12.28 12.36
C CYS A 272 1.29 12.93 12.87
N ARG A 273 2.38 12.17 12.94
CA ARG A 273 3.65 12.69 13.47
C ARG A 273 4.32 13.72 12.56
N VAL A 274 4.35 13.48 11.25
CA VAL A 274 5.05 14.34 10.28
C VAL A 274 4.38 15.71 10.16
N TYR A 275 3.05 15.77 10.14
CA TYR A 275 2.33 17.03 9.93
C TYR A 275 2.27 17.90 11.18
N GLU A 276 2.13 17.34 12.38
CA GLU A 276 2.29 18.12 13.61
C GLU A 276 3.69 18.72 13.75
N ALA A 277 4.70 18.08 13.15
CA ALA A 277 6.05 18.63 13.07
C ALA A 277 6.11 19.82 12.10
N LEU A 278 5.47 19.70 10.94
CA LEU A 278 5.43 20.72 9.87
C LEU A 278 4.63 21.96 10.26
N GLU A 279 3.48 21.79 10.92
CA GLU A 279 2.65 22.90 11.41
C GLU A 279 3.37 23.76 12.46
N LYS A 280 4.41 23.22 13.11
CA LYS A 280 5.23 23.93 14.11
C LYS A 280 6.48 24.59 13.50
N MET A 281 6.73 24.43 12.20
CA MET A 281 7.89 25.03 11.54
C MET A 281 7.60 26.49 11.17
N ASN A 282 8.56 27.36 11.44
CA ASN A 282 8.55 28.79 11.08
C ASN A 282 9.45 29.09 9.87
N GLY A 283 10.18 28.10 9.34
CA GLY A 283 11.02 28.25 8.15
C GLY A 283 11.92 27.03 7.88
N PRO A 284 12.72 27.05 6.80
CA PRO A 284 13.60 25.94 6.39
C PRO A 284 14.61 25.49 7.45
N ASP A 285 15.00 26.39 8.36
CA ASP A 285 15.93 26.10 9.46
C ASP A 285 15.30 25.21 10.55
N ASP A 286 13.96 25.12 10.59
CA ASP A 286 13.23 24.23 11.50
C ASP A 286 13.06 22.80 10.92
N LEU A 287 13.59 22.53 9.71
CA LEU A 287 13.56 21.20 9.13
C LEU A 287 14.32 20.23 10.06
N PRO A 288 13.68 19.13 10.49
CA PRO A 288 14.34 18.19 11.38
C PRO A 288 15.57 17.61 10.67
N THR A 289 16.76 17.90 11.21
CA THR A 289 18.00 17.25 10.79
C THR A 289 17.98 15.80 11.24
N SER A 290 17.33 14.93 10.45
CA SER A 290 17.43 13.46 10.48
C SER A 290 17.24 12.73 11.83
N SER A 291 16.87 13.40 12.93
CA SER A 291 16.92 12.83 14.28
C SER A 291 15.56 12.66 14.95
N ARG A 292 14.46 12.78 14.22
CA ARG A 292 13.13 12.36 14.72
C ARG A 292 12.90 10.86 14.50
N SER A 293 13.91 10.04 14.79
CA SER A 293 13.73 8.63 15.14
C SER A 293 13.11 8.57 16.53
N GLY A 294 11.84 8.96 16.65
CA GLY A 294 11.08 8.92 17.88
C GLY A 294 10.22 7.67 17.92
N THR A 295 10.24 6.94 19.03
CA THR A 295 9.35 5.81 19.35
C THR A 295 7.93 6.28 19.65
N GLY A 296 7.37 7.16 18.83
CA GLY A 296 6.05 7.70 19.07
C GLY A 296 5.02 6.58 18.99
N GLN A 297 4.02 6.65 19.87
CA GLN A 297 2.96 5.67 19.96
C GLN A 297 1.86 5.93 18.93
N GLU A 298 2.01 6.86 17.97
CA GLU A 298 0.92 7.20 17.06
C GLU A 298 0.61 6.07 16.06
N ALA A 299 -0.62 6.01 15.54
CA ALA A 299 -1.00 5.01 14.53
C ALA A 299 -0.44 5.35 13.14
N TRP A 300 -0.26 6.64 12.88
CA TRP A 300 0.02 7.18 11.58
C TRP A 300 1.33 7.97 11.59
N PHE A 301 2.22 7.64 10.66
CA PHE A 301 3.44 8.39 10.43
C PHE A 301 3.12 9.72 9.75
N ASP A 302 2.42 9.66 8.63
CA ASP A 302 1.89 10.81 7.90
C ASP A 302 0.35 10.70 7.77
N GLU A 303 -0.28 11.37 6.80
CA GLU A 303 -1.74 11.34 6.66
C GLU A 303 -2.31 10.06 6.01
N VAL A 304 -1.44 9.23 5.45
CA VAL A 304 -1.82 8.04 4.67
C VAL A 304 -1.13 6.79 5.22
N HIS A 305 0.09 6.93 5.74
CA HIS A 305 0.95 5.80 6.00
C HIS A 305 1.06 5.44 7.49
N PRO A 306 1.00 4.14 7.82
CA PRO A 306 1.20 3.62 9.16
C PRO A 306 2.53 4.06 9.78
N SER A 307 2.55 4.25 11.09
CA SER A 307 3.80 4.41 11.85
C SER A 307 4.53 3.10 12.06
N ALA A 308 5.74 3.20 12.62
CA ALA A 308 6.46 2.10 13.24
C ALA A 308 5.59 1.14 14.06
N LYS A 309 4.78 1.71 14.97
CA LYS A 309 3.98 0.90 15.89
C LYS A 309 2.84 0.18 15.19
N MET A 310 2.20 0.84 14.22
CA MET A 310 1.16 0.20 13.42
C MET A 310 1.75 -0.90 12.52
N HIS A 311 2.92 -0.71 11.90
CA HIS A 311 3.60 -1.76 11.15
C HIS A 311 3.98 -2.98 12.02
N GLU A 312 4.37 -2.76 13.27
CA GLU A 312 4.60 -3.84 14.24
C GLU A 312 3.31 -4.63 14.52
N LEU A 313 2.20 -3.93 14.81
CA LEU A 313 0.90 -4.57 15.05
C LEU A 313 0.40 -5.33 13.82
N MET A 314 0.59 -4.77 12.63
CA MET A 314 0.29 -5.42 11.36
C MET A 314 1.09 -6.73 11.22
N ALA A 315 2.41 -6.69 11.46
CA ALA A 315 3.24 -7.88 11.40
C ALA A 315 2.80 -8.96 12.41
N GLN A 316 2.52 -8.57 13.65
CA GLN A 316 2.03 -9.47 14.71
C GLN A 316 0.68 -10.10 14.33
N SER A 317 -0.27 -9.29 13.84
CA SER A 317 -1.57 -9.76 13.37
C SER A 317 -1.44 -10.74 12.20
N PHE A 318 -0.54 -10.48 11.25
CA PHE A 318 -0.33 -11.37 10.12
C PHE A 318 0.25 -12.71 10.56
N VAL A 319 1.25 -12.67 11.44
CA VAL A 319 1.85 -13.88 12.04
C VAL A 319 0.78 -14.73 12.71
N GLN A 320 -0.03 -14.13 13.59
CA GLN A 320 -1.06 -14.83 14.34
C GLN A 320 -2.13 -15.47 13.44
N GLN A 321 -2.46 -14.85 12.31
CA GLN A 321 -3.52 -15.34 11.42
C GLN A 321 -3.04 -16.37 10.40
N PHE A 322 -1.78 -16.30 9.96
CA PHE A 322 -1.32 -17.06 8.79
C PHE A 322 -0.05 -17.89 8.98
N LEU A 323 0.76 -17.58 10.00
CA LEU A 323 2.09 -18.16 10.18
C LEU A 323 2.25 -19.06 11.41
N ASP A 324 1.33 -18.97 12.39
CA ASP A 324 1.25 -19.83 13.59
C ASP A 324 0.21 -20.98 13.40
#